data_AF-A0A351MK51-F1
#
_entry.id   AF-A0A351MK51-F1
#
_cell.length_a   1.000
_cell.length_b   1.000
_cell.length_c   1.000
_cell.angle_alpha   90.00
_cell.angle_beta   90.00
_cell.angle_gamma   90.00
#
_symmetry.space_group_name_H-M   'P 1'
#
loop_
_entity.id
_entity.type
_entity.pdbx_description
1 polymer ?
#
loop_
_entity_poly.entity_id
_entity_poly.type
_entity_poly.pdbx_seq_one_letter_code
_entity_poly.pdbx_strand_id
1 'polypeptide(L)'
;MSRWVLVIAALLGAWLLRPAPSPVAAQGPAGVSMVATALGGFNGLAAGYLWLYATNQRAAGRPFDQLRLARWISALQPRLGSLHDFQATILAYDVADSLGDPAAGWPWVRAGIDLLWTEASGPRHDDPRAATALAALLLGRVCGGSSGAGTYYQQAYSSLWLDGTPAVWPLEPAVVAALEAEVGALDWRAGARAGLYWGRRA
;
A
#
# COMPACT_ATOMS: atom_id res chain seq x y z
N MET A 1 13.56 -50.35 4.57
CA MET A 1 12.48 -49.33 4.55
C MET A 1 11.94 -49.22 3.13
N SER A 2 10.64 -49.43 2.93
CA SER A 2 10.01 -49.49 1.60
C SER A 2 10.05 -48.11 0.92
N ARG A 3 10.49 -48.04 -0.34
CA ARG A 3 10.59 -46.82 -1.17
C ARG A 3 9.26 -46.05 -1.24
N TRP A 4 8.13 -46.74 -1.04
CA TRP A 4 6.79 -46.16 -0.98
C TRP A 4 6.56 -45.28 0.25
N VAL A 5 7.19 -45.56 1.39
CA VAL A 5 7.07 -44.74 2.61
C VAL A 5 7.73 -43.38 2.40
N LEU A 6 8.85 -43.33 1.68
CA LEU A 6 9.53 -42.08 1.35
C LEU A 6 8.76 -41.24 0.34
N VAL A 7 8.12 -41.87 -0.65
CA VAL A 7 7.27 -41.15 -1.62
C VAL A 7 6.00 -40.62 -0.95
N ILE A 8 5.35 -41.40 -0.09
CA ILE A 8 4.18 -40.95 0.67
C ILE A 8 4.57 -39.85 1.67
N ALA A 9 5.70 -39.97 2.35
CA ALA A 9 6.23 -38.92 3.24
C ALA A 9 6.62 -37.65 2.47
N ALA A 10 7.20 -37.77 1.27
CA ALA A 10 7.54 -36.62 0.43
C ALA A 10 6.29 -35.93 -0.14
N LEU A 11 5.27 -36.69 -0.53
CA LEU A 11 3.99 -36.15 -1.00
C LEU A 11 3.17 -35.52 0.13
N LEU A 12 3.18 -36.09 1.34
CA LEU A 12 2.60 -35.49 2.53
C LEU A 12 3.36 -34.24 2.98
N GLY A 13 4.69 -34.26 2.92
CA GLY A 13 5.54 -33.10 3.18
C GLY A 13 5.26 -31.95 2.19
N ALA A 14 5.13 -32.27 0.90
CA ALA A 14 4.75 -31.29 -0.13
C ALA A 14 3.30 -30.79 0.01
N TRP A 15 2.39 -31.58 0.59
CA TRP A 15 1.03 -31.17 0.90
C TRP A 15 0.95 -30.27 2.16
N LEU A 16 1.82 -30.52 3.16
CA LEU A 16 1.97 -29.67 4.35
C LEU A 16 2.70 -28.34 4.05
N LEU A 17 3.61 -28.34 3.08
CA LEU A 17 4.32 -27.14 2.60
C LEU A 17 3.53 -26.34 1.57
N ARG A 18 2.42 -26.90 1.04
CA ARG A 18 1.44 -26.11 0.32
C ARG A 18 0.72 -25.24 1.34
N PRO A 19 0.82 -23.90 1.28
CA PRO A 19 -0.04 -23.07 2.11
C PRO A 19 -1.48 -23.38 1.71
N ALA A 20 -2.23 -24.05 2.59
CA ALA A 20 -3.67 -24.04 2.49
C ALA A 20 -4.10 -22.55 2.47
N PRO A 21 -5.11 -22.15 1.68
CA PRO A 21 -5.70 -20.84 1.88
C PRO A 21 -6.17 -20.80 3.33
N SER A 22 -5.44 -20.07 4.17
CA SER A 22 -5.76 -19.96 5.59
C SER A 22 -7.16 -19.36 5.73
N PRO A 23 -7.93 -19.62 6.79
CA PRO A 23 -9.25 -19.01 6.97
C PRO A 23 -9.19 -17.47 7.06
N VAL A 24 -8.02 -16.90 7.32
CA VAL A 24 -7.73 -15.45 7.20
C VAL A 24 -7.68 -15.04 5.73
N ALA A 25 -7.25 -15.95 4.85
CA ALA A 25 -7.15 -15.76 3.42
C ALA A 25 -8.47 -15.38 2.74
N ALA A 26 -9.54 -15.97 3.27
CA ALA A 26 -10.91 -15.82 2.77
C ALA A 26 -11.61 -14.58 3.34
N GLN A 27 -11.05 -13.93 4.36
CA GLN A 27 -11.66 -12.78 5.02
C GLN A 27 -11.13 -11.47 4.40
N GLY A 28 -12.05 -10.58 4.02
CA GLY A 28 -11.67 -9.22 3.65
C GLY A 28 -11.01 -8.48 4.83
N PRO A 29 -10.38 -7.31 4.61
CA PRO A 29 -9.65 -6.57 5.66
C PRO A 29 -10.47 -6.33 6.95
N ALA A 30 -11.79 -6.15 6.84
CA ALA A 30 -12.69 -6.02 7.98
C ALA A 30 -12.77 -7.29 8.85
N GLY A 31 -12.87 -8.48 8.23
CA GLY A 31 -12.87 -9.75 8.96
C GLY A 31 -11.51 -10.02 9.62
N VAL A 32 -10.42 -9.64 8.95
CA VAL A 32 -9.06 -9.72 9.50
C VAL A 32 -8.92 -8.85 10.75
N SER A 33 -9.47 -7.63 10.78
CA SER A 33 -9.43 -6.77 11.97
C SER A 33 -10.19 -7.36 13.17
N MET A 34 -11.32 -8.04 12.92
CA MET A 34 -12.08 -8.74 13.95
C MET A 34 -11.30 -9.94 14.52
N VAL A 35 -10.70 -10.75 13.64
CA VAL A 35 -9.81 -11.86 14.04
C VAL A 35 -8.58 -11.34 14.77
N ALA A 36 -8.01 -10.22 14.33
CA ALA A 36 -6.86 -9.59 14.96
C ALA A 36 -7.16 -9.20 16.41
N THR A 37 -8.35 -8.65 16.64
CA THR A 37 -8.81 -8.29 17.99
C THR A 37 -8.92 -9.52 18.90
N ALA A 38 -9.35 -10.67 18.35
CA ALA A 38 -9.43 -11.94 19.08
C ALA A 38 -8.07 -12.61 19.33
N LEU A 39 -7.12 -12.47 18.41
CA LEU A 39 -5.80 -13.10 18.46
C LEU A 39 -4.79 -12.38 19.36
N GLY A 40 -5.00 -11.10 19.67
CA GLY A 40 -4.11 -10.34 20.55
C GLY A 40 -2.63 -10.38 20.09
N GLY A 41 -1.74 -10.88 20.94
CA GLY A 41 -0.29 -10.95 20.65
C GLY A 41 0.09 -11.81 19.44
N PHE A 42 -0.79 -12.75 19.01
CA PHE A 42 -0.53 -13.58 17.83
C PHE A 42 -0.60 -12.82 16.50
N ASN A 43 -1.12 -11.59 16.49
CA ASN A 43 -1.18 -10.75 15.29
C ASN A 43 0.20 -10.50 14.68
N GLY A 44 1.23 -10.34 15.51
CA GLY A 44 2.59 -10.12 15.04
C GLY A 44 3.14 -11.33 14.28
N LEU A 45 2.84 -12.54 14.77
CA LEU A 45 3.24 -13.79 14.10
C LEU A 45 2.49 -13.99 12.79
N ALA A 46 1.18 -13.71 12.76
CA ALA A 46 0.38 -13.76 11.54
C ALA A 46 0.88 -12.75 10.49
N ALA A 47 1.14 -11.50 10.91
CA ALA A 47 1.68 -10.47 10.04
C ALA A 47 3.07 -10.85 9.51
N GLY A 48 3.95 -11.38 10.37
CA GLY A 48 5.27 -11.86 9.97
C GLY A 48 5.22 -13.01 8.95
N TYR A 49 4.31 -13.97 9.14
CA TYR A 49 4.09 -15.04 8.17
C TYR A 49 3.61 -14.51 6.81
N LEU A 50 2.59 -13.64 6.81
CA LEU A 50 2.08 -13.03 5.58
C LEU A 50 3.14 -12.20 4.87
N TRP A 51 4.00 -11.50 5.63
CA TRP A 51 5.13 -10.76 5.06
C TRP A 51 6.15 -11.68 4.39
N LEU A 52 6.54 -12.78 5.04
CA LEU A 52 7.45 -13.76 4.45
C LEU A 52 6.85 -14.38 3.17
N TYR A 53 5.56 -14.77 3.23
CA TYR A 53 4.84 -15.26 2.07
C TYR A 53 4.80 -14.24 0.93
N ALA A 54 4.50 -12.98 1.24
CA ALA A 54 4.49 -11.89 0.27
C ALA A 54 5.86 -11.74 -0.39
N THR A 55 6.93 -11.71 0.40
CA THR A 55 8.30 -11.58 -0.10
C THR A 55 8.71 -12.74 -1.01
N ASN A 56 8.36 -13.98 -0.63
CA ASN A 56 8.61 -15.15 -1.48
C ASN A 56 7.85 -15.10 -2.80
N GLN A 57 6.60 -14.65 -2.79
CA GLN A 57 5.80 -14.50 -4.01
C GLN A 57 6.38 -13.42 -4.94
N ARG A 58 6.88 -12.29 -4.40
CA ARG A 58 7.59 -11.28 -5.21
C ARG A 58 8.87 -11.86 -5.80
N ALA A 59 9.69 -12.54 -5.00
CA ALA A 59 10.93 -13.17 -5.46
C ALA A 59 10.68 -14.22 -6.57
N ALA A 60 9.52 -14.88 -6.56
CA ALA A 60 9.08 -15.81 -7.59
C ALA A 60 8.43 -15.15 -8.83
N GLY A 61 8.43 -13.82 -8.93
CA GLY A 61 7.83 -13.08 -10.05
C GLY A 61 6.30 -13.07 -10.05
N ARG A 62 5.66 -13.24 -8.89
CA ARG A 62 4.19 -13.34 -8.74
C ARG A 62 3.64 -12.22 -7.82
N PRO A 63 3.63 -10.95 -8.25
CA PRO A 63 3.25 -9.84 -7.39
C PRO A 63 1.72 -9.63 -7.24
N PHE A 64 0.88 -10.44 -7.89
CA PHE A 64 -0.57 -10.17 -7.98
C PHE A 64 -1.31 -10.18 -6.63
N ASP A 65 -0.77 -10.86 -5.61
CA ASP A 65 -1.37 -10.93 -4.28
C ASP A 65 -0.91 -9.82 -3.32
N GLN A 66 0.07 -9.00 -3.73
CA GLN A 66 0.75 -8.06 -2.83
C GLN A 66 -0.19 -7.05 -2.20
N LEU A 67 -1.16 -6.53 -2.95
CA LEU A 67 -2.11 -5.55 -2.42
C LEU A 67 -3.00 -6.16 -1.33
N ARG A 68 -3.47 -7.40 -1.56
CA ARG A 68 -4.30 -8.11 -0.58
C ARG A 68 -3.51 -8.39 0.69
N LEU A 69 -2.27 -8.87 0.55
CA LEU A 69 -1.38 -9.15 1.67
C LEU A 69 -1.03 -7.87 2.45
N ALA A 70 -0.70 -6.78 1.75
CA ALA A 70 -0.44 -5.47 2.34
C ALA A 70 -1.61 -5.00 3.21
N ARG A 71 -2.85 -5.09 2.71
CA ARG A 71 -4.06 -4.71 3.46
C ARG A 71 -4.27 -5.57 4.70
N TRP A 72 -4.00 -6.87 4.64
CA TRP A 72 -4.14 -7.72 5.81
C TRP A 72 -3.04 -7.53 6.84
N ILE A 73 -1.80 -7.40 6.39
CA ILE A 73 -0.66 -7.09 7.26
C ILE A 73 -0.95 -5.78 8.01
N SER A 74 -1.45 -4.77 7.30
CA SER A 74 -1.88 -3.48 7.87
C SER A 74 -3.03 -3.63 8.87
N ALA A 75 -4.04 -4.44 8.55
CA ALA A 75 -5.18 -4.69 9.43
C ALA A 75 -4.81 -5.50 10.70
N LEU A 76 -3.80 -6.38 10.61
CA LEU A 76 -3.26 -7.14 11.74
C LEU A 76 -2.41 -6.26 12.67
N GLN A 77 -1.78 -5.20 12.15
CA GLN A 77 -0.88 -4.32 12.88
C GLN A 77 -1.28 -2.84 12.76
N PRO A 78 -2.52 -2.46 13.14
CA PRO A 78 -3.06 -1.13 12.85
C PRO A 78 -2.35 0.02 13.59
N ARG A 79 -1.52 -0.27 14.60
CA ARG A 79 -0.79 0.75 15.36
C ARG A 79 0.66 0.91 14.94
N LEU A 80 1.14 0.10 13.99
CA LEU A 80 2.53 0.11 13.54
C LEU A 80 2.63 0.92 12.25
N GLY A 81 2.54 2.25 12.33
CA GLY A 81 2.51 3.14 11.16
C GLY A 81 3.69 2.97 10.19
N SER A 82 4.87 2.58 10.69
CA SER A 82 6.03 2.26 9.83
C SER A 82 5.79 1.08 8.90
N LEU A 83 4.88 0.16 9.25
CA LEU A 83 4.50 -0.96 8.40
C LEU A 83 3.63 -0.48 7.24
N HIS A 84 2.74 0.48 7.46
CA HIS A 84 1.88 1.04 6.42
C HIS A 84 2.70 1.76 5.35
N ASP A 85 3.64 2.60 5.77
CA ASP A 85 4.65 3.23 4.89
C ASP A 85 5.40 2.19 4.07
N PHE A 86 5.94 1.18 4.74
CA PHE A 86 6.69 0.12 4.07
C PHE A 86 5.84 -0.65 3.04
N GLN A 87 4.59 -1.01 3.39
CA GLN A 87 3.68 -1.69 2.47
C GLN A 87 3.32 -0.81 1.26
N ALA A 88 3.03 0.48 1.48
CA ALA A 88 2.72 1.41 0.40
C ALA A 88 3.90 1.61 -0.55
N THR A 89 5.12 1.71 -0.01
CA THR A 89 6.34 1.84 -0.79
C THR A 89 6.60 0.58 -1.63
N ILE A 90 6.40 -0.63 -1.09
CA ILE A 90 6.50 -1.88 -1.87
C ILE A 90 5.52 -1.88 -3.05
N LEU A 91 4.28 -1.43 -2.84
CA LEU A 91 3.29 -1.39 -3.93
C LEU A 91 3.70 -0.38 -5.00
N ALA A 92 4.09 0.83 -4.59
CA ALA A 92 4.34 1.93 -5.51
C ALA A 92 5.68 1.84 -6.24
N TYR A 93 6.68 1.18 -5.65
CA TYR A 93 8.01 1.00 -6.24
C TYR A 93 8.20 -0.44 -6.68
N ASP A 94 8.51 -1.37 -5.77
CA ASP A 94 8.91 -2.73 -6.11
C ASP A 94 7.93 -3.44 -7.06
N VAL A 95 6.64 -3.43 -6.72
CA VAL A 95 5.63 -4.11 -7.54
C VAL A 95 5.41 -3.37 -8.84
N ALA A 96 5.18 -2.07 -8.80
CA ALA A 96 4.95 -1.27 -10.00
C ALA A 96 6.14 -1.37 -11.00
N ASP A 97 7.38 -1.29 -10.51
CA ASP A 97 8.59 -1.38 -11.33
C ASP A 97 8.80 -2.80 -11.88
N SER A 98 8.42 -3.83 -11.14
CA SER A 98 8.53 -5.23 -11.62
C SER A 98 7.71 -5.53 -12.88
N LEU A 99 6.70 -4.70 -13.18
CA LEU A 99 5.84 -4.87 -14.35
C LEU A 99 6.46 -4.31 -15.64
N GLY A 100 7.45 -3.42 -15.54
CA GLY A 100 8.14 -2.83 -16.69
C GLY A 100 7.31 -1.88 -17.58
N ASP A 101 6.01 -1.73 -17.29
CA ASP A 101 5.09 -0.83 -17.99
C ASP A 101 4.45 0.15 -17.00
N PRO A 102 4.59 1.47 -17.18
CA PRO A 102 3.95 2.47 -16.33
C PRO A 102 2.42 2.35 -16.27
N ALA A 103 1.76 1.94 -17.36
CA ALA A 103 0.31 1.78 -17.36
C ALA A 103 -0.12 0.62 -16.45
N ALA A 104 0.59 -0.52 -16.52
CA ALA A 104 0.41 -1.64 -15.61
C ALA A 104 0.83 -1.32 -14.15
N GLY A 105 1.83 -0.44 -13.95
CA GLY A 105 2.32 -0.02 -12.63
C GLY A 105 1.40 0.96 -11.90
N TRP A 106 0.68 1.82 -12.62
CA TRP A 106 -0.14 2.86 -12.01
C TRP A 106 -1.19 2.37 -11.00
N PRO A 107 -1.94 1.28 -11.26
CA PRO A 107 -2.85 0.71 -10.25
C PRO A 107 -2.17 0.40 -8.92
N TRP A 108 -0.89 0.01 -8.94
CA TRP A 108 -0.11 -0.32 -7.73
C TRP A 108 0.41 0.93 -7.02
N VAL A 109 0.86 1.94 -7.78
CA VAL A 109 1.17 3.28 -7.24
C VAL A 109 -0.05 3.88 -6.56
N ARG A 110 -1.20 3.87 -7.25
CA ARG A 110 -2.49 4.32 -6.72
C ARG A 110 -2.86 3.55 -5.46
N ALA A 111 -2.69 2.23 -5.44
CA ALA A 111 -3.00 1.43 -4.27
C ALA A 111 -2.11 1.76 -3.05
N GLY A 112 -0.84 2.12 -3.26
CA GLY A 112 0.04 2.65 -2.22
C GLY A 112 -0.45 4.00 -1.68
N ILE A 113 -0.88 4.91 -2.58
CA ILE A 113 -1.49 6.20 -2.21
C ILE A 113 -2.78 5.97 -1.41
N ASP A 114 -3.67 5.07 -1.87
CA ASP A 114 -4.93 4.74 -1.19
C ASP A 114 -4.68 4.23 0.23
N LEU A 115 -3.68 3.37 0.41
CA LEU A 115 -3.29 2.83 1.71
C LEU A 115 -2.88 3.98 2.65
N LEU A 116 -1.92 4.81 2.23
CA LEU A 116 -1.44 5.92 3.06
C LEU A 116 -2.47 7.02 3.28
N TRP A 117 -3.29 7.32 2.28
CA TRP A 117 -4.35 8.31 2.40
C TRP A 117 -5.37 7.87 3.45
N THR A 118 -5.80 6.60 3.40
CA THR A 118 -6.73 6.05 4.40
C THR A 118 -6.18 6.18 5.82
N GLU A 119 -4.88 5.90 5.99
CA GLU A 119 -4.22 6.01 7.29
C GLU A 119 -4.03 7.47 7.73
N ALA A 120 -3.75 8.41 6.81
CA ALA A 120 -3.50 9.81 7.10
C ALA A 120 -4.79 10.67 7.22
N SER A 121 -5.92 10.22 6.68
CA SER A 121 -7.18 10.98 6.64
C SER A 121 -8.26 10.45 7.60
N GLY A 122 -8.01 9.35 8.31
CA GLY A 122 -9.01 8.68 9.14
C GLY A 122 -9.25 9.34 10.51
N PRO A 123 -10.45 9.20 11.11
CA PRO A 123 -10.83 9.85 12.37
C PRO A 123 -10.04 9.40 13.62
N ARG A 124 -9.18 8.39 13.48
CA ARG A 124 -8.39 7.81 14.58
C ARG A 124 -6.89 8.05 14.42
N HIS A 125 -6.46 8.65 13.30
CA HIS A 125 -5.07 8.65 12.87
C HIS A 125 -4.70 9.93 12.10
N ASP A 126 -4.37 10.99 12.84
CA ASP A 126 -3.38 12.00 12.40
C ASP A 126 -1.98 11.42 12.70
N ASP A 127 -1.61 10.29 12.09
CA ASP A 127 -0.22 9.83 12.19
C ASP A 127 0.62 10.70 11.25
N PRO A 128 1.48 11.58 11.78
CA PRO A 128 2.32 12.43 10.94
C PRO A 128 3.23 11.59 10.02
N ARG A 129 3.51 10.34 10.38
CA ARG A 129 4.25 9.41 9.51
C ARG A 129 3.49 9.02 8.25
N ALA A 130 2.20 8.76 8.35
CA ALA A 130 1.39 8.42 7.18
C ALA A 130 1.29 9.62 6.23
N ALA A 131 1.11 10.82 6.78
CA ALA A 131 1.15 12.07 6.03
C ALA A 131 2.53 12.30 5.38
N THR A 132 3.62 12.09 6.13
CA THR A 132 5.00 12.19 5.61
C THR A 132 5.26 11.20 4.48
N ALA A 133 4.88 9.93 4.67
CA ALA A 133 5.05 8.89 3.66
C ALA A 133 4.23 9.17 2.41
N LEU A 134 2.99 9.68 2.57
CA LEU A 134 2.14 10.07 1.46
C LEU A 134 2.75 11.24 0.68
N ALA A 135 3.27 12.24 1.38
CA ALA A 135 4.00 13.35 0.78
C ALA A 135 5.23 12.85 0.00
N ALA A 136 6.03 11.97 0.60
CA ALA A 136 7.22 11.39 -0.02
C ALA A 136 6.88 10.56 -1.27
N LEU A 137 5.80 9.78 -1.23
CA LEU A 137 5.34 8.97 -2.36
C LEU A 137 4.83 9.88 -3.50
N LEU A 138 4.01 10.89 -3.20
CA LEU A 138 3.54 11.84 -4.21
C LEU A 138 4.70 12.62 -4.84
N LEU A 139 5.63 13.13 -4.03
CA LEU A 139 6.78 13.90 -4.51
C LEU A 139 7.76 13.03 -5.27
N GLY A 140 8.16 11.88 -4.75
CA GLY A 140 9.19 11.03 -5.34
C GLY A 140 8.68 10.20 -6.51
N ARG A 141 7.49 9.60 -6.39
CA ARG A 141 6.99 8.62 -7.36
C ARG A 141 6.06 9.21 -8.40
N VAL A 142 5.15 10.10 -8.00
CA VAL A 142 4.17 10.70 -8.92
C VAL A 142 4.76 11.90 -9.64
N CYS A 143 5.60 12.70 -8.97
CA CYS A 143 6.04 14.00 -9.48
C CYS A 143 7.55 14.10 -9.75
N GLY A 144 8.36 13.26 -9.11
CA GLY A 144 9.81 13.41 -9.07
C GLY A 144 10.55 12.78 -10.24
N GLY A 145 9.86 11.96 -11.05
CA GLY A 145 10.49 11.23 -12.15
C GLY A 145 10.42 12.00 -13.47
N SER A 146 11.57 12.32 -14.06
CA SER A 146 11.69 12.70 -15.48
C SER A 146 11.75 11.49 -16.43
N SER A 147 11.65 10.28 -15.88
CA SER A 147 11.53 9.04 -16.65
C SER A 147 10.15 8.94 -17.30
N GLY A 148 10.01 8.16 -18.39
CA GLY A 148 8.72 7.94 -19.04
C GLY A 148 7.63 7.42 -18.09
N ALA A 149 8.01 6.68 -17.04
CA ALA A 149 7.11 6.25 -15.98
C ALA A 149 6.61 7.43 -15.11
N GLY A 150 7.51 8.33 -14.72
CA GLY A 150 7.14 9.51 -13.93
C GLY A 150 6.17 10.43 -14.68
N THR A 151 6.41 10.68 -15.97
CA THR A 151 5.49 11.45 -16.82
C THR A 151 4.10 10.79 -16.89
N TYR A 152 4.06 9.46 -17.06
CA TYR A 152 2.80 8.73 -17.08
C TYR A 152 2.05 8.84 -15.74
N TYR A 153 2.73 8.64 -14.62
CA TYR A 153 2.11 8.74 -13.29
C TYR A 153 1.59 10.14 -12.99
N GLN A 154 2.33 11.18 -13.40
CA GLN A 154 1.86 12.56 -13.28
C GLN A 154 0.56 12.77 -14.06
N GLN A 155 0.50 12.33 -15.32
CA GLN A 155 -0.72 12.45 -16.15
C GLN A 155 -1.89 11.65 -15.56
N ALA A 156 -1.63 10.42 -15.14
CA ALA A 156 -2.64 9.55 -14.53
C ALA A 156 -3.15 10.13 -13.20
N TYR A 157 -2.29 10.79 -12.42
CA TYR A 157 -2.70 11.53 -11.22
C TYR A 157 -3.55 12.75 -11.57
N SER A 158 -3.09 13.61 -12.49
CA SER A 158 -3.84 14.82 -12.89
C SER A 158 -5.22 14.51 -13.45
N SER A 159 -5.40 13.36 -14.12
CA SER A 159 -6.71 12.91 -14.63
C SER A 159 -7.75 12.62 -13.54
N LEU A 160 -7.33 12.48 -12.28
CA LEU A 160 -8.24 12.27 -11.15
C LEU A 160 -8.93 13.56 -10.70
N TRP A 161 -8.51 14.72 -11.18
CA TRP A 161 -9.00 16.02 -10.72
C TRP A 161 -10.11 16.55 -11.62
N LEU A 162 -11.34 16.45 -11.14
CA LEU A 162 -12.53 17.04 -11.77
C LEU A 162 -12.75 18.44 -11.20
N ASP A 163 -12.82 19.45 -12.06
CA ASP A 163 -13.12 20.84 -11.69
C ASP A 163 -12.22 21.47 -10.61
N GLY A 164 -11.00 20.94 -10.43
CA GLY A 164 -10.04 21.43 -9.43
C GLY A 164 -10.12 20.72 -8.07
N THR A 165 -10.99 19.72 -7.92
CA THR A 165 -11.03 18.82 -6.75
C THR A 165 -10.78 17.38 -7.18
N PRO A 166 -10.13 16.56 -6.35
CA PRO A 166 -9.81 15.21 -6.75
C PRO A 166 -11.05 14.32 -6.54
N ALA A 167 -11.41 13.53 -7.57
CA ALA A 167 -12.51 12.57 -7.50
C ALA A 167 -12.24 11.44 -6.50
N VAL A 168 -10.96 11.20 -6.18
CA VAL A 168 -10.48 10.27 -5.18
C VAL A 168 -9.44 10.99 -4.32
N TRP A 169 -9.48 10.80 -2.99
CA TRP A 169 -8.64 11.53 -2.01
C TRP A 169 -9.01 13.00 -1.78
N PRO A 170 -10.23 13.30 -1.30
CA PRO A 170 -10.62 14.68 -0.99
C PRO A 170 -9.63 15.32 -0.01
N LEU A 171 -9.27 16.57 -0.30
CA LEU A 171 -8.44 17.40 0.57
C LEU A 171 -9.33 18.27 1.45
N GLU A 172 -8.83 18.61 2.64
CA GLU A 172 -9.59 19.46 3.56
C GLU A 172 -9.55 20.93 3.09
N PRO A 173 -10.72 21.56 2.84
CA PRO A 173 -10.76 22.91 2.27
C PRO A 173 -10.05 23.97 3.12
N ALA A 174 -10.07 23.83 4.45
CA ALA A 174 -9.41 24.75 5.37
C ALA A 174 -7.88 24.70 5.22
N VAL A 175 -7.30 23.51 5.07
CA VAL A 175 -5.85 23.33 4.90
C VAL A 175 -5.41 23.78 3.50
N VAL A 176 -6.23 23.52 2.48
CA VAL A 176 -6.02 24.04 1.10
C VAL A 176 -5.98 25.56 1.10
N ALA A 177 -7.00 26.22 1.67
CA ALA A 177 -7.07 27.68 1.73
C ALA A 177 -5.89 28.29 2.52
N ALA A 178 -5.49 27.66 3.62
CA ALA A 178 -4.34 28.11 4.41
C ALA A 178 -3.02 28.03 3.62
N LEU A 179 -2.82 26.96 2.85
CA LEU A 179 -1.65 26.82 1.99
C LEU A 179 -1.65 27.86 0.86
N GLU A 180 -2.76 28.05 0.17
CA GLU A 180 -2.83 29.02 -0.92
C GLU A 180 -2.68 30.47 -0.43
N ALA A 181 -3.11 30.77 0.80
CA ALA A 181 -2.84 32.07 1.43
C ALA A 181 -1.34 32.30 1.70
N GLU A 182 -0.58 31.24 1.95
CA GLU A 182 0.85 31.31 2.27
C GLU A 182 1.74 31.33 1.02
N VAL A 183 1.45 30.46 0.04
CA VAL A 183 2.31 30.26 -1.13
C VAL A 183 1.72 30.76 -2.45
N GLY A 184 0.50 31.31 -2.42
CA GLY A 184 -0.27 31.71 -3.61
C GLY A 184 -1.10 30.57 -4.18
N ALA A 185 -1.89 30.87 -5.22
CA ALA A 185 -2.77 29.88 -5.87
C ALA A 185 -1.99 28.66 -6.37
N LEU A 186 -2.47 27.45 -6.05
CA LEU A 186 -1.80 26.20 -6.38
C LEU A 186 -2.60 25.39 -7.41
N ASP A 187 -1.91 24.84 -8.41
CA ASP A 187 -2.51 23.83 -9.28
C ASP A 187 -2.48 22.46 -8.61
N TRP A 188 -3.57 22.10 -7.95
CA TRP A 188 -3.71 20.85 -7.23
C TRP A 188 -3.69 19.61 -8.12
N ARG A 189 -3.86 19.76 -9.45
CA ARG A 189 -3.68 18.65 -10.41
C ARG A 189 -2.24 18.16 -10.47
N ALA A 190 -1.28 19.01 -10.10
CA ALA A 190 0.10 18.62 -9.93
C ALA A 190 0.28 17.94 -8.57
N GLY A 191 0.62 16.65 -8.57
CA GLY A 191 0.79 15.88 -7.33
C GLY A 191 1.81 16.46 -6.35
N ALA A 192 2.72 17.33 -6.79
CA ALA A 192 3.69 18.00 -5.93
C ALA A 192 2.99 18.94 -4.93
N ARG A 193 1.85 19.53 -5.32
CA ARG A 193 1.05 20.38 -4.43
C ARG A 193 0.33 19.56 -3.38
N ALA A 194 -0.23 18.42 -3.77
CA ALA A 194 -0.73 17.45 -2.81
C ALA A 194 0.38 16.93 -1.88
N GLY A 195 1.61 16.77 -2.38
CA GLY A 195 2.79 16.48 -1.57
C GLY A 195 3.07 17.54 -0.50
N LEU A 196 3.01 18.83 -0.87
CA LEU A 196 3.13 19.94 0.09
C LEU A 196 2.01 19.93 1.14
N TYR A 197 0.78 19.64 0.71
CA TYR A 197 -0.37 19.53 1.63
C TYR A 197 -0.13 18.46 2.69
N TRP A 198 0.26 17.26 2.28
CA TRP A 198 0.51 16.17 3.22
C TRP A 198 1.78 16.41 4.05
N GLY A 199 2.78 17.09 3.50
CA GLY A 199 3.95 17.54 4.24
C GLY A 199 3.61 18.55 5.35
N ARG A 200 2.58 19.39 5.17
CA ARG A 200 2.10 20.30 6.23
C ARG A 200 1.34 19.58 7.36
N ARG A 201 0.71 18.44 7.03
CA ARG A 201 -0.04 17.63 8.01
C ARG A 201 0.85 16.68 8.82
N ALA A 202 2.09 16.48 8.39
CA ALA A 202 3.12 15.75 9.11
C ALA A 202 3.72 16.59 10.25
#